data_AF-A0A931SD12-F1
#
_entry.id   AF-A0A931SD12-F1
#
_cell.length_a   1.000
_cell.length_b   1.000
_cell.length_c   1.000
_cell.angle_alpha   90.00
_cell.angle_beta   90.00
_cell.angle_gamma   90.00
#
_symmetry.space_group_name_H-M   'P 1'
#
loop_
_entity.id
_entity.type
_entity.pdbx_description
1 polymer ?
#
loop_
_entity_poly.entity_id
_entity_poly.type
_entity_poly.pdbx_seq_one_letter_code
_entity_poly.pdbx_strand_id
1 'polypeptide(L)'
;MPNILLLLLSGFLGGVLRGLVGYIKYRSSYKNTSFMPGYFIFSVAVSGAVGFLAAWVTEDLGITFLGLPFITPALALIIGYAGGDFIENLFKILTGKTSLYELPSLE
;
A
#
# COMPACT_ATOMS: atom_id res chain seq x y z
N MET A 1 -11.65 18.09 -10.33
CA MET A 1 -11.50 16.65 -10.01
C MET A 1 -10.09 16.22 -10.42
N PRO A 2 -9.32 15.58 -9.54
CA PRO A 2 -8.03 15.01 -9.92
C PRO A 2 -8.24 13.99 -11.05
N ASN A 3 -7.28 13.91 -11.97
CA ASN A 3 -7.34 12.91 -13.03
C ASN A 3 -7.21 11.52 -12.39
N ILE A 4 -8.28 10.71 -12.45
CA ILE A 4 -8.34 9.39 -11.79
C ILE A 4 -7.19 8.49 -12.25
N LEU A 5 -6.80 8.58 -13.53
CA LEU A 5 -5.66 7.83 -14.05
C LEU A 5 -4.37 8.25 -13.37
N LEU A 6 -4.16 9.56 -13.17
CA LEU A 6 -2.98 10.08 -12.49
C LEU A 6 -2.93 9.67 -11.01
N LEU A 7 -4.09 9.66 -10.35
CA LEU A 7 -4.23 9.20 -8.97
C LEU A 7 -3.85 7.72 -8.83
N LEU A 8 -4.41 6.87 -9.68
CA LEU A 8 -4.15 5.44 -9.68
C LEU A 8 -2.71 5.09 -10.05
N LEU A 9 -2.14 5.79 -11.04
CA LEU A 9 -0.72 5.65 -11.39
C LEU A 9 0.20 6.09 -10.25
N SER A 10 -0.17 7.15 -9.53
CA SER A 10 0.59 7.61 -8.36
C SER A 10 0.56 6.58 -7.23
N GLY A 11 -0.60 5.96 -6.96
CA GLY A 11 -0.73 4.82 -6.04
C GLY A 11 0.11 3.62 -6.45
N PHE A 12 0.06 3.24 -7.72
CA PHE A 12 0.91 2.18 -8.27
C PHE A 12 2.40 2.47 -8.06
N LEU A 13 2.85 3.69 -8.37
CA LEU A 13 4.24 4.11 -8.18
C LEU A 13 4.66 4.06 -6.71
N GLY A 14 3.78 4.45 -5.78
CA GLY A 14 3.99 4.26 -4.35
C GLY A 14 4.23 2.79 -3.98
N GLY A 15 3.38 1.90 -4.49
CA GLY A 15 3.52 0.46 -4.30
C GLY A 15 4.83 -0.10 -4.89
N VAL A 16 5.23 0.35 -6.07
CA VAL A 16 6.53 0.00 -6.68
C VAL A 16 7.69 0.43 -5.78
N LEU A 17 7.68 1.67 -5.27
CA LEU A 17 8.70 2.16 -4.34
C LEU A 17 8.81 1.28 -3.09
N ARG A 18 7.67 0.87 -2.51
CA ARG A 18 7.64 -0.07 -1.38
C ARG A 18 8.29 -1.41 -1.73
N GLY A 19 7.97 -1.96 -2.90
CA GLY A 19 8.52 -3.22 -3.39
C GLY A 19 10.04 -3.15 -3.57
N LEU A 20 10.54 -2.05 -4.15
CA LEU A 20 11.97 -1.79 -4.32
C LEU A 20 12.70 -1.67 -2.98
N VAL A 21 12.15 -0.91 -2.04
CA VAL A 21 12.72 -0.78 -0.68
C VAL A 21 12.72 -2.14 0.04
N GLY A 22 11.65 -2.92 -0.09
CA GLY A 22 11.55 -4.27 0.46
C GLY A 22 12.62 -5.20 -0.10
N TYR A 23 12.85 -5.14 -1.41
CA TYR A 23 13.90 -5.92 -2.07
C TYR A 23 15.31 -5.52 -1.60
N ILE A 24 15.60 -4.21 -1.48
CA ILE A 24 16.88 -3.72 -0.94
C ILE A 24 17.09 -4.19 0.50
N LYS A 25 16.04 -4.13 1.34
CA LYS A 25 16.09 -4.63 2.71
C LYS A 25 16.38 -6.12 2.76
N TYR A 26 15.68 -6.92 1.97
CA TYR A 26 15.93 -8.36 1.86
C TYR A 26 17.39 -8.64 1.48
N ARG A 27 17.93 -7.92 0.50
CA ARG A 27 19.32 -8.08 0.07
C ARG A 27 20.34 -7.69 1.14
N SER A 28 20.03 -6.65 1.92
CA SER A 28 20.88 -6.16 3.01
C SER A 28 20.89 -7.12 4.21
N SER A 29 19.73 -7.70 4.56
CA SER A 29 19.61 -8.62 5.70
C SER A 29 20.24 -9.99 5.47
N TYR A 30 20.23 -10.50 4.24
CA TYR A 30 20.74 -11.83 3.92
C TYR A 30 22.03 -11.76 3.10
N LYS A 31 23.16 -12.10 3.72
CA LYS A 31 24.43 -12.32 3.00
C LYS A 31 24.26 -13.49 2.01
N ASN A 32 24.71 -13.32 0.77
CA ASN A 32 24.73 -14.35 -0.29
C ASN A 32 23.39 -14.81 -0.88
N THR A 33 22.39 -13.93 -1.00
CA THR A 33 21.22 -14.26 -1.85
C THR A 33 21.62 -14.24 -3.34
N SER A 34 21.00 -15.06 -4.19
CA SER A 34 21.14 -14.93 -5.65
C SER A 34 20.12 -13.92 -6.17
N PHE A 35 20.48 -13.09 -7.15
CA PHE A 35 19.49 -12.22 -7.79
C PHE A 35 18.64 -13.07 -8.75
N MET A 36 17.35 -13.14 -8.47
CA MET A 36 16.37 -13.83 -9.32
C MET A 36 15.47 -12.77 -9.98
N PRO A 37 15.74 -12.37 -11.24
CA PRO A 37 15.01 -11.28 -11.90
C PRO A 37 13.50 -11.51 -11.95
N GLY A 38 13.05 -12.75 -12.18
CA GLY A 38 11.63 -13.09 -12.19
C GLY A 38 10.94 -12.85 -10.86
N TYR A 39 11.56 -13.25 -9.75
CA TYR A 39 11.03 -12.99 -8.40
C TYR A 39 11.02 -11.50 -8.07
N PHE A 40 12.08 -10.77 -8.46
CA PHE A 40 12.14 -9.33 -8.30
C PHE A 40 11.01 -8.61 -9.05
N ILE A 41 10.84 -8.89 -10.34
CA ILE A 41 9.79 -8.25 -11.15
C ILE A 41 8.42 -8.63 -10.60
N PHE A 42 8.19 -9.90 -10.27
CA PHE A 42 6.91 -10.35 -9.71
C PHE A 42 6.60 -9.65 -8.39
N SER A 43 7.54 -9.62 -7.44
CA SER A 43 7.35 -8.98 -6.14
C SER A 43 7.09 -7.48 -6.25
N VAL A 44 7.82 -6.77 -7.12
CA VAL A 44 7.61 -5.34 -7.38
C VAL A 44 6.25 -5.10 -8.06
N ALA A 45 5.87 -5.92 -9.03
CA ALA A 45 4.59 -5.83 -9.72
C ALA A 45 3.40 -6.07 -8.77
N VAL A 46 3.49 -7.09 -7.91
CA VAL A 46 2.49 -7.35 -6.86
C VAL A 46 2.40 -6.16 -5.90
N SER A 47 3.53 -5.63 -5.45
CA SER A 47 3.56 -4.44 -4.58
C SER A 47 2.93 -3.22 -5.26
N GLY A 48 3.21 -3.00 -6.55
CA GLY A 48 2.58 -1.96 -7.35
C GLY A 48 1.06 -2.14 -7.47
N ALA A 49 0.59 -3.37 -7.74
CA ALA A 49 -0.84 -3.68 -7.80
C ALA A 49 -1.55 -3.43 -6.45
N VAL A 50 -0.91 -3.79 -5.33
CA VAL A 50 -1.43 -3.47 -3.99
C VAL A 50 -1.51 -1.96 -3.77
N GLY A 51 -0.50 -1.19 -4.19
CA GLY A 51 -0.52 0.27 -4.10
C GLY A 51 -1.60 0.92 -4.96
N PHE A 52 -1.83 0.39 -6.16
CA PHE A 52 -2.94 0.78 -7.03
C PHE A 52 -4.29 0.54 -6.36
N LEU A 53 -4.50 -0.66 -5.80
CA LEU A 53 -5.73 -1.03 -5.11
C LEU A 53 -5.97 -0.16 -3.87
N ALA A 54 -4.91 0.15 -3.10
CA ALA A 54 -5.02 1.02 -1.95
C ALA A 54 -5.50 2.42 -2.34
N ALA A 55 -4.93 3.02 -3.40
CA ALA A 55 -5.38 4.32 -3.89
C ALA A 55 -6.82 4.27 -4.41
N TRP A 56 -7.20 3.24 -5.16
CA TRP A 56 -8.56 3.06 -5.67
C TRP A 56 -9.60 2.94 -4.55
N VAL A 57 -9.38 2.02 -3.59
CA VAL A 57 -10.30 1.79 -2.47
C VAL A 57 -10.50 3.07 -1.66
N THR A 58 -9.42 3.82 -1.42
CA THR A 58 -9.51 5.03 -0.60
C THR A 58 -10.29 6.14 -1.28
N GLU A 59 -10.10 6.33 -2.58
CA GLU A 59 -10.85 7.31 -3.37
C GLU A 59 -12.33 6.90 -3.52
N ASP A 60 -12.60 5.61 -3.79
CA ASP A 60 -13.95 5.09 -4.00
C ASP A 60 -14.80 5.14 -2.71
N LEU A 61 -14.18 4.92 -1.55
CA LEU A 61 -14.82 5.10 -0.25
C LEU A 61 -15.09 6.58 0.10
N GLY A 62 -14.65 7.54 -0.74
CA GLY A 62 -14.86 8.97 -0.54
C GLY A 62 -14.12 9.53 0.67
N ILE A 63 -13.02 8.89 1.08
CA ILE A 63 -12.29 9.28 2.29
C ILE A 63 -11.45 10.51 2.00
N THR A 64 -11.75 11.59 2.72
CA THR A 64 -10.96 12.83 2.67
C THR A 64 -9.91 12.85 3.78
N PHE A 65 -8.69 13.30 3.47
CA PHE A 65 -7.62 13.47 4.44
C PHE A 65 -7.25 14.94 4.61
N LEU A 66 -6.88 15.35 5.83
CA LEU A 66 -6.32 16.68 6.13
C LEU A 66 -7.20 17.86 5.70
N GLY A 67 -8.53 17.67 5.66
CA GLY A 67 -9.47 18.69 5.18
C GLY A 67 -9.40 18.95 3.67
N LEU A 68 -8.70 18.11 2.90
CA LEU A 68 -8.67 18.19 1.45
C LEU A 68 -9.97 17.63 0.87
N PRO A 69 -10.57 18.28 -0.14
CA PRO A 69 -11.84 17.86 -0.73
C PRO A 69 -11.73 16.60 -1.60
N PHE A 70 -10.51 16.18 -1.96
CA PHE A 70 -10.24 14.98 -2.76
C PHE A 70 -8.83 14.48 -2.47
N ILE A 71 -8.55 13.22 -2.80
CA ILE A 71 -7.20 12.67 -2.71
C ILE A 71 -6.34 13.25 -3.83
N THR A 72 -5.22 13.85 -3.44
CA THR A 72 -4.25 14.37 -4.41
C THR A 72 -3.34 13.24 -4.91
N PRO A 73 -2.76 13.34 -6.12
CA PRO A 73 -1.80 12.33 -6.60
C PRO A 73 -0.61 12.11 -5.64
N ALA A 74 -0.14 13.16 -4.97
CA ALA A 74 0.91 13.04 -3.96
C ALA A 74 0.47 12.21 -2.75
N LEU A 75 -0.77 12.41 -2.29
CA LEU A 75 -1.33 11.60 -1.21
C LEU A 75 -1.57 10.15 -1.67
N ALA A 76 -2.04 9.95 -2.90
CA ALA A 76 -2.21 8.63 -3.50
C ALA A 76 -0.88 7.86 -3.56
N LEU A 77 0.23 8.54 -3.85
CA LEU A 77 1.57 7.94 -3.79
C LEU A 77 1.93 7.45 -2.39
N ILE A 78 1.63 8.23 -1.35
CA ILE A 78 1.87 7.84 0.05
C ILE A 78 0.98 6.66 0.44
N ILE A 79 -0.32 6.71 0.10
CA ILE A 79 -1.27 5.63 0.31
C ILE A 79 -0.78 4.35 -0.37
N GLY A 80 -0.35 4.45 -1.63
CA GLY A 80 0.19 3.32 -2.38
C GLY A 80 1.46 2.73 -1.77
N TYR A 81 2.36 3.57 -1.25
CA TYR A 81 3.55 3.13 -0.54
C TYR A 81 3.22 2.42 0.79
N ALA A 82 2.18 2.88 1.50
CA ALA A 82 1.68 2.20 2.69
C ALA A 82 0.92 0.91 2.34
N GLY A 83 0.30 0.82 1.17
CA GLY A 83 -0.19 -0.40 0.55
C GLY A 83 -1.18 -1.18 1.43
N GLY A 84 -0.92 -2.47 1.62
CA GLY A 84 -1.78 -3.35 2.41
C GLY A 84 -1.97 -2.92 3.87
N ASP A 85 -0.93 -2.39 4.50
CA ASP A 85 -1.01 -1.89 5.89
C ASP A 85 -2.00 -0.72 5.99
N PHE A 86 -2.07 0.11 4.94
CA PHE A 86 -3.03 1.21 4.89
C PHE A 86 -4.46 0.68 4.81
N ILE A 87 -4.72 -0.28 3.93
CA ILE A 87 -6.05 -0.90 3.77
C ILE A 87 -6.48 -1.57 5.08
N GLU A 88 -5.58 -2.31 5.73
CA GLU A 88 -5.86 -2.95 7.02
C GLU A 88 -6.24 -1.92 8.10
N ASN A 89 -5.46 -0.85 8.23
CA ASN A 89 -5.74 0.19 9.22
C ASN A 89 -7.03 0.95 8.89
N LEU A 90 -7.30 1.17 7.61
CA LEU A 90 -8.56 1.76 7.18
C LEU A 90 -9.75 0.85 7.56
N PHE A 91 -9.66 -0.45 7.31
CA PHE A 91 -10.67 -1.41 7.72
C PHE A 91 -10.91 -1.39 9.24
N LYS A 92 -9.85 -1.34 10.05
CA LYS A 92 -9.93 -1.23 11.52
C LYS A 92 -10.70 0.01 11.95
N ILE A 93 -10.40 1.17 11.34
CA ILE A 93 -11.09 2.43 11.62
C ILE A 93 -12.57 2.33 11.25
N LEU A 94 -12.90 1.82 10.06
CA LEU A 94 -14.28 1.70 9.58
C LEU A 94 -15.12 0.73 10.41
N THR A 95 -14.52 -0.35 10.90
CA THR A 95 -15.22 -1.38 11.69
C THR A 95 -15.16 -1.15 13.20
N GLY A 96 -14.41 -0.14 13.67
CA GLY A 96 -14.18 0.11 15.09
C GLY A 96 -13.40 -1.00 15.80
N LYS A 97 -12.69 -1.87 15.06
CA LYS A 97 -11.91 -2.97 15.63
C LYS A 97 -10.47 -2.53 15.89
N THR A 98 -9.90 -2.96 17.02
CA THR A 98 -8.48 -2.72 17.34
C THR A 98 -7.55 -3.74 16.68
N SER A 99 -8.06 -4.92 16.33
CA SER A 99 -7.33 -6.02 15.70
C SER A 99 -8.20 -6.73 14.66
N LEU A 100 -7.56 -7.24 13.61
CA LEU A 100 -8.22 -8.16 12.66
C LEU A 100 -8.49 -9.53 13.29
N TYR A 101 -7.64 -9.94 14.24
CA TYR A 101 -7.71 -11.21 14.93
C TYR A 101 -8.31 -11.00 16.31
N GLU A 102 -9.32 -11.80 16.66
CA GLU A 102 -9.78 -11.94 18.03
C GLU A 102 -8.77 -12.80 18.78
N LEU A 103 -8.09 -12.23 19.77
CA LEU A 103 -7.18 -13.01 20.60
C LEU A 103 -8.03 -13.98 21.44
N PRO A 104 -7.63 -15.26 21.55
CA PRO A 104 -8.32 -16.18 22.45
C PRO A 104 -8.28 -15.62 23.87
N SER A 105 -9.42 -15.66 24.56
CA SER A 105 -9.49 -15.32 25.97
C SER A 105 -8.58 -16.26 26.75
N LEU A 106 -7.65 -15.69 27.51
CA LEU A 106 -6.86 -16.43 28.49
C LEU A 106 -7.77 -16.73 29.68
N GLU A 107 -8.64 -17.73 29.55
CA GLU A 107 -9.29 -18.41 30.68
C GLU A 107 -8.37 -19.49 31.26
#